data_AF-A0A3P6UPU8-F1
#
_entry.id   AF-A0A3P6UPU8-F1
#
_cell.length_a   1.000
_cell.length_b   1.000
_cell.length_c   1.000
_cell.angle_alpha   90.00
_cell.angle_beta   90.00
_cell.angle_gamma   90.00
#
_symmetry.space_group_name_H-M   'P 1'
#
loop_
_entity.id
_entity.type
_entity.pdbx_description
1 polymer ?
#
loop_
_entity_poly.entity_id
_entity_poly.type
_entity_poly.pdbx_seq_one_letter_code
_entity_poly.pdbx_strand_id
1 'polypeptide(L)'
;LHGENKCPLDEFDLIYWQGPGGKLSMSYALCPYCYNNPPFEGMRKGSGCHECFNPVCPHSFLTLGVIQCPRQCDAGHGVLVLDPQSAPKWRISCNRCSAVVTIFEGALRVKVLTKQCEDCGAQLFFAEYKDKSPLPEERTTYKGCIFCDKSISNLVNLNHAYNVEQPIQRRHVNVRQKRSSGKSVKSRGRTTPKR
;
A
#
# COMPACT_ATOMS: atom_id res chain seq x y z
N LEU A 1 -20.61 2.13 13.56
CA LEU A 1 -21.22 3.08 12.62
C LEU A 1 -20.10 3.59 11.72
N HIS A 2 -20.07 3.08 10.50
CA HIS A 2 -19.06 3.32 9.47
C HIS A 2 -19.16 4.77 9.01
N GLY A 3 -18.43 5.68 9.66
CA GLY A 3 -18.33 7.07 9.22
C GLY A 3 -17.65 7.14 7.86
N GLU A 4 -18.47 7.26 6.82
CA GLU A 4 -18.16 7.91 5.55
C GLU A 4 -16.90 7.40 4.84
N ASN A 5 -16.90 6.11 4.48
CA ASN A 5 -15.99 5.56 3.46
C ASN A 5 -16.42 6.05 2.06
N LYS A 6 -16.62 7.34 1.84
CA LYS A 6 -17.04 7.90 0.54
C LYS A 6 -15.96 8.77 -0.06
N CYS A 7 -15.88 8.79 -1.39
CA CYS A 7 -15.00 9.73 -2.07
C CYS A 7 -15.66 11.12 -2.10
N PRO A 8 -14.97 12.19 -1.68
CA PRO A 8 -15.54 13.56 -1.72
C PRO A 8 -15.69 14.14 -3.14
N LEU A 9 -15.33 13.39 -4.19
CA LEU A 9 -15.45 13.82 -5.58
C LEU A 9 -16.73 13.31 -6.24
N ASP A 10 -17.15 12.07 -5.91
CA ASP A 10 -18.28 11.40 -6.54
C ASP A 10 -19.32 10.88 -5.54
N GLU A 11 -19.07 11.01 -4.24
CA GLU A 11 -19.92 10.57 -3.12
C GLU A 11 -20.24 9.06 -3.11
N PHE A 12 -19.50 8.27 -3.90
CA PHE A 12 -19.60 6.82 -3.92
C PHE A 12 -18.74 6.17 -2.84
N ASP A 13 -19.17 4.97 -2.42
CA ASP A 13 -18.47 4.18 -1.44
C ASP A 13 -17.09 3.72 -1.97
N LEU A 14 -16.11 3.78 -1.09
CA LEU A 14 -14.75 3.35 -1.33
C LEU A 14 -14.65 1.84 -1.14
N ILE A 15 -13.90 1.21 -2.03
CA ILE A 15 -13.56 -0.21 -1.96
C ILE A 15 -12.22 -0.33 -1.21
N TYR A 16 -12.07 -1.37 -0.40
CA TYR A 16 -10.79 -1.64 0.25
C TYR A 16 -10.01 -2.70 -0.53
N TRP A 17 -8.82 -2.34 -1.00
CA TRP A 17 -7.92 -3.24 -1.70
C TRP A 17 -6.85 -3.77 -0.75
N GLN A 18 -6.56 -5.07 -0.83
CA GLN A 18 -5.44 -5.70 -0.15
C GLN A 18 -4.60 -6.45 -1.18
N GLY A 19 -3.30 -6.19 -1.15
CA GLY A 19 -2.34 -6.83 -2.04
C GLY A 19 -2.09 -8.29 -1.69
N PRO A 20 -1.40 -9.02 -2.59
CA PRO A 20 -0.83 -10.32 -2.27
C PRO A 20 0.24 -10.17 -1.17
N GLY A 21 0.43 -11.19 -0.33
CA GLY A 21 1.42 -11.17 0.76
C GLY A 21 0.84 -11.23 2.18
N GLY A 22 -0.48 -11.41 2.32
CA GLY A 22 -1.12 -11.68 3.61
C GLY A 22 -0.93 -10.55 4.63
N LYS A 23 -0.40 -10.86 5.82
CA LYS A 23 -0.30 -9.90 6.94
C LYS A 23 0.58 -8.68 6.64
N LEU A 24 1.48 -8.78 5.67
CA LEU A 24 2.43 -7.73 5.29
C LEU A 24 2.09 -7.08 3.96
N SER A 25 0.93 -7.41 3.38
CA SER A 25 0.53 -6.81 2.13
C SER A 25 0.15 -5.34 2.31
N MET A 26 0.49 -4.56 1.28
CA MET A 26 -0.02 -3.22 1.10
C MET A 26 -1.54 -3.26 1.00
N SER A 27 -2.21 -2.27 1.57
CA SER A 27 -3.65 -2.12 1.48
C SER A 27 -4.03 -0.65 1.57
N TYR A 28 -5.15 -0.33 0.95
CA TYR A 28 -5.65 1.04 0.89
C TYR A 28 -7.11 1.08 0.48
N ALA A 29 -7.78 2.18 0.83
CA ALA A 29 -9.06 2.52 0.25
C ALA A 29 -8.90 2.97 -1.22
N LEU A 30 -9.93 2.75 -2.00
CA LEU A 30 -9.94 2.93 -3.44
C LEU A 30 -11.29 3.52 -3.90
N CYS A 31 -11.24 4.66 -4.58
CA CYS A 31 -12.38 5.21 -5.32
C CYS A 31 -12.37 4.64 -6.76
N PRO A 32 -13.43 3.94 -7.21
CA PRO A 32 -13.49 3.40 -8.58
C PRO A 32 -13.37 4.46 -9.67
N TYR A 33 -13.91 5.66 -9.45
CA TYR A 33 -13.78 6.77 -10.40
C TYR A 33 -12.32 7.23 -10.50
N CYS A 34 -11.68 7.58 -9.38
CA CYS A 34 -10.28 8.04 -9.37
C CYS A 34 -9.30 6.99 -9.89
N TYR A 35 -9.56 5.70 -9.65
CA TYR A 35 -8.72 4.61 -10.13
C TYR A 35 -8.68 4.54 -11.67
N ASN A 36 -9.85 4.73 -12.30
CA ASN A 36 -10.01 4.64 -13.75
C ASN A 36 -9.77 5.97 -14.46
N ASN A 37 -10.11 7.08 -13.80
CA ASN A 37 -10.06 8.46 -14.28
C ASN A 37 -9.37 9.33 -13.21
N PRO A 38 -8.04 9.24 -13.06
CA PRO A 38 -7.32 10.00 -12.05
C PRO A 38 -7.51 11.50 -12.25
N PRO A 39 -8.10 12.24 -11.28
CA PRO A 39 -8.50 13.64 -11.48
C PRO A 39 -7.35 14.62 -11.21
N PHE A 40 -6.21 14.16 -10.71
CA PHE A 40 -5.05 14.98 -10.35
C PHE A 40 -3.81 14.54 -11.13
N GLU A 41 -3.00 15.49 -11.58
CA GLU A 41 -1.79 15.24 -12.38
C GLU A 41 -0.78 14.30 -11.70
N GLY A 42 -0.68 14.34 -10.37
CA GLY A 42 0.20 13.46 -9.59
C GLY A 42 -0.30 12.02 -9.43
N MET A 43 -1.53 11.71 -9.85
CA MET A 43 -2.11 10.37 -9.77
C MET A 43 -1.94 9.60 -11.07
N ARG A 44 -1.60 8.32 -10.96
CA ARG A 44 -1.52 7.42 -12.11
C ARG A 44 -2.81 6.63 -12.23
N LYS A 45 -3.11 6.14 -13.43
CA LYS A 45 -4.18 5.15 -13.59
C LYS A 45 -3.81 3.92 -12.76
N GLY A 46 -4.78 3.43 -11.99
CA GLY A 46 -4.53 2.35 -11.04
C GLY A 46 -4.20 2.81 -9.61
N SER A 47 -4.12 4.11 -9.35
CA SER A 47 -3.80 4.64 -8.03
C SER A 47 -4.95 4.49 -7.02
N GLY A 48 -4.60 4.18 -5.78
CA GLY A 48 -5.54 4.17 -4.65
C GLY A 48 -5.68 5.53 -3.99
N CYS A 49 -6.56 5.63 -2.98
CA CYS A 49 -6.73 6.87 -2.22
C CYS A 49 -5.46 7.29 -1.49
N HIS A 50 -4.59 6.36 -1.11
CA HIS A 50 -3.26 6.62 -0.55
C HIS A 50 -2.28 7.35 -1.51
N GLU A 51 -2.69 7.62 -2.76
CA GLU A 51 -1.97 8.49 -3.71
C GLU A 51 -2.83 9.70 -4.12
N CYS A 52 -3.99 9.90 -3.52
CA CYS A 52 -4.92 10.99 -3.83
C CYS A 52 -4.38 12.34 -3.38
N PHE A 53 -4.51 13.36 -4.24
CA PHE A 53 -4.11 14.75 -3.98
C PHE A 53 -5.29 15.63 -3.53
N ASN A 54 -6.46 15.06 -3.25
CA ASN A 54 -7.58 15.82 -2.71
C ASN A 54 -7.36 16.08 -1.19
N PRO A 55 -7.20 17.34 -0.76
CA PRO A 55 -6.95 17.67 0.65
C PRO A 55 -8.14 17.38 1.57
N VAL A 56 -9.36 17.24 1.04
CA VAL A 56 -10.55 16.88 1.84
C VAL A 56 -10.82 15.37 1.86
N CYS A 57 -10.07 14.57 1.09
CA CYS A 57 -10.23 13.11 1.13
C CYS A 57 -9.61 12.55 2.42
N PRO A 58 -10.39 11.86 3.27
CA PRO A 58 -9.90 11.32 4.54
C PRO A 58 -8.92 10.16 4.36
N HIS A 59 -8.87 9.57 3.16
CA HIS A 59 -7.98 8.46 2.79
C HIS A 59 -6.78 8.91 1.94
N SER A 60 -6.63 10.22 1.71
CA SER A 60 -5.49 10.79 0.98
C SER A 60 -4.20 10.66 1.78
N PHE A 61 -3.06 10.64 1.08
CA PHE A 61 -1.77 10.78 1.76
C PHE A 61 -1.57 12.18 2.35
N LEU A 62 -2.34 13.19 1.91
CA LEU A 62 -2.31 14.52 2.52
C LEU A 62 -2.87 14.48 3.95
N THR A 63 -3.89 13.65 4.19
CA THR A 63 -4.53 13.50 5.51
C THR A 63 -3.86 12.45 6.39
N LEU A 64 -3.41 11.34 5.78
CA LEU A 64 -2.89 10.16 6.50
C LEU A 64 -1.38 9.95 6.35
N GLY A 65 -0.71 10.80 5.57
CA GLY A 65 0.74 10.73 5.37
C GLY A 65 1.49 11.12 6.64
N VAL A 66 2.55 10.37 6.93
CA VAL A 66 3.30 10.48 8.17
C VAL A 66 4.63 11.18 7.93
N ILE A 67 5.44 10.59 7.04
CA ILE A 67 6.79 11.04 6.71
C ILE A 67 7.16 10.46 5.35
N GLN A 68 8.16 11.06 4.71
CA GLN A 68 8.77 10.49 3.52
C GLN A 68 9.28 9.07 3.80
N CYS A 69 9.06 8.16 2.86
CA CYS A 69 9.56 6.80 2.95
C CYS A 69 11.09 6.81 3.01
N PRO A 70 11.71 6.11 3.98
CA PRO A 70 13.17 6.10 4.12
C PRO A 70 13.87 5.31 3.01
N ARG A 71 13.12 4.60 2.16
CA ARG A 71 13.67 3.85 1.01
C ARG A 71 13.72 4.71 -0.24
N GLN A 72 14.69 4.40 -1.08
CA GLN A 72 14.65 4.82 -2.47
C GLN A 72 13.49 4.08 -3.16
N CYS A 73 12.36 4.75 -3.38
CA CYS A 73 11.23 4.13 -4.07
C CYS A 73 11.42 4.20 -5.59
N ASP A 74 11.07 3.13 -6.28
CA ASP A 74 11.30 2.98 -7.73
C ASP A 74 10.56 4.03 -8.59
N ALA A 75 9.49 4.63 -8.05
CA ALA A 75 8.63 5.59 -8.73
C ALA A 75 8.79 7.04 -8.23
N GLY A 76 9.89 7.37 -7.54
CA GLY A 76 10.17 8.70 -6.99
C GLY A 76 10.12 8.72 -5.46
N HIS A 77 9.78 9.86 -4.86
CA HIS A 77 9.63 9.94 -3.41
C HIS A 77 8.29 9.33 -2.95
N GLY A 78 8.35 8.33 -2.09
CA GLY A 78 7.17 7.76 -1.43
C GLY A 78 6.90 8.41 -0.08
N VAL A 79 5.67 8.26 0.41
CA VAL A 79 5.23 8.69 1.74
C VAL A 79 4.70 7.47 2.48
N LEU A 80 5.05 7.30 3.76
CA LEU A 80 4.41 6.32 4.64
C LEU A 80 3.03 6.84 5.04
N VAL A 81 1.98 6.08 4.75
CA VAL A 81 0.59 6.46 4.94
C VAL A 81 -0.08 5.51 5.93
N LEU A 82 -0.79 6.02 6.92
CA LEU A 82 -1.58 5.21 7.85
C LEU A 82 -2.71 4.48 7.10
N ASP A 83 -2.85 3.20 7.37
CA ASP A 83 -4.00 2.41 6.93
C ASP A 83 -5.08 2.42 8.02
N PRO A 84 -6.15 3.21 7.89
CA PRO A 84 -7.15 3.39 8.94
C PRO A 84 -8.01 2.15 9.17
N GLN A 85 -7.98 1.17 8.26
CA GLN A 85 -8.74 -0.08 8.35
C GLN A 85 -7.88 -1.27 8.79
N SER A 86 -6.63 -1.04 9.16
CA SER A 86 -5.71 -2.10 9.59
C SER A 86 -5.91 -2.59 11.03
N ALA A 87 -6.85 -1.99 11.78
CA ALA A 87 -7.20 -2.44 13.12
C ALA A 87 -7.51 -3.95 13.16
N PRO A 88 -7.06 -4.70 14.17
CA PRO A 88 -6.27 -4.28 15.33
C PRO A 88 -4.74 -4.28 15.09
N LYS A 89 -4.29 -4.63 13.89
CA LYS A 89 -2.87 -4.75 13.51
C LYS A 89 -2.44 -3.52 12.73
N TRP A 90 -2.42 -2.39 13.42
CA TRP A 90 -2.24 -1.10 12.79
C TRP A 90 -0.93 -1.04 12.01
N ARG A 91 -0.98 -0.43 10.83
CA ARG A 91 0.18 -0.30 9.94
C ARG A 91 0.23 1.04 9.23
N ILE A 92 1.44 1.49 8.95
CA ILE A 92 1.72 2.52 7.95
C ILE A 92 2.47 1.87 6.80
N SER A 93 2.13 2.25 5.57
CA SER A 93 2.68 1.62 4.38
C SER A 93 3.06 2.67 3.34
N CYS A 94 4.13 2.43 2.58
CA CYS A 94 4.58 3.38 1.57
C CYS A 94 3.67 3.39 0.33
N ASN A 95 3.22 4.56 -0.12
CA ASN A 95 2.42 4.67 -1.34
C ASN A 95 3.17 4.48 -2.67
N ARG A 96 4.45 4.08 -2.65
CA ARG A 96 5.28 3.85 -3.86
C ARG A 96 6.06 2.54 -3.86
N CYS A 97 6.25 1.88 -2.72
CA CYS A 97 7.00 0.62 -2.63
C CYS A 97 6.37 -0.31 -1.57
N SER A 98 6.92 -1.52 -1.43
CA SER A 98 6.40 -2.54 -0.51
C SER A 98 6.73 -2.32 0.98
N ALA A 99 7.20 -1.13 1.37
CA ALA A 99 7.57 -0.86 2.76
C ALA A 99 6.32 -0.81 3.65
N VAL A 100 6.33 -1.58 4.73
CA VAL A 100 5.26 -1.62 5.73
C VAL A 100 5.86 -1.58 7.13
N VAL A 101 5.27 -0.79 8.02
CA VAL A 101 5.64 -0.70 9.44
C VAL A 101 4.41 -1.01 10.26
N THR A 102 4.51 -1.99 11.16
CA THR A 102 3.46 -2.26 12.14
C THR A 102 3.63 -1.35 13.34
N ILE A 103 2.51 -0.79 13.82
CA ILE A 103 2.45 0.14 14.94
C ILE A 103 1.31 -0.25 15.88
N PHE A 104 1.41 0.09 17.17
CA PHE A 104 0.31 0.07 18.14
C PHE A 104 -0.63 -1.15 18.07
N GLU A 105 -0.09 -2.37 17.95
CA GLU A 105 -0.91 -3.58 17.87
C GLU A 105 -1.86 -3.66 19.08
N GLY A 106 -3.13 -3.97 18.82
CA GLY A 106 -4.17 -4.06 19.85
C GLY A 106 -4.79 -2.73 20.27
N ALA A 107 -4.32 -1.58 19.77
CA ALA A 107 -4.96 -0.30 20.05
C ALA A 107 -6.40 -0.28 19.49
N LEU A 108 -7.32 0.29 20.25
CA LEU A 108 -8.69 0.53 19.84
C LEU A 108 -8.76 1.56 18.71
N ARG A 109 -7.91 2.58 18.79
CA ARG A 109 -7.91 3.71 17.86
C ARG A 109 -6.50 4.21 17.64
N VAL A 110 -6.16 4.46 16.38
CA VAL A 110 -4.91 5.11 15.97
C VAL A 110 -5.23 6.24 14.99
N LYS A 111 -4.57 7.38 15.12
CA LYS A 111 -4.72 8.54 14.24
C LYS A 111 -3.38 9.20 13.95
N VAL A 112 -3.26 9.74 12.75
CA VAL A 112 -2.29 10.78 12.42
C VAL A 112 -2.83 12.13 12.89
N LEU A 113 -2.00 12.94 13.52
CA LEU A 113 -2.31 14.29 13.97
C LEU A 113 -1.74 15.31 12.98
N THR A 114 -2.28 16.53 13.01
CA THR A 114 -1.80 17.63 12.16
C THR A 114 -0.49 18.26 12.64
N LYS A 115 -0.11 18.02 13.91
CA LYS A 115 1.15 18.49 14.49
C LYS A 115 2.29 17.56 14.05
N GLN A 116 3.43 18.15 13.69
CA GLN A 116 4.66 17.45 13.35
C GLN A 116 5.65 17.40 14.52
N CYS A 117 6.52 16.40 14.48
CA CYS A 117 7.68 16.27 15.34
C CYS A 117 8.75 17.30 14.96
N GLU A 118 9.26 18.03 15.96
CA GLU A 118 10.26 19.09 15.75
C GLU A 118 11.63 18.52 15.32
N ASP A 119 11.94 17.26 15.67
CA ASP A 119 13.24 16.65 15.38
C ASP A 119 13.33 16.01 13.98
N CYS A 120 12.30 15.28 13.56
CA CYS A 120 12.33 14.50 12.31
C CYS A 120 11.27 14.93 11.27
N GLY A 121 10.37 15.85 11.62
CA GLY A 121 9.31 16.32 10.74
C GLY A 121 8.16 15.32 10.51
N ALA A 122 8.19 14.13 11.13
CA ALA A 122 7.08 13.18 11.02
C ALA A 122 5.80 13.71 11.68
N GLN A 123 4.64 13.40 11.14
CA GLN A 123 3.37 13.65 11.81
C GLN A 123 3.29 12.87 13.13
N LEU A 124 2.77 13.53 14.17
CA LEU A 124 2.55 12.90 15.47
C LEU A 124 1.37 11.93 15.41
N PHE A 125 1.41 10.92 16.26
CA PHE A 125 0.34 9.94 16.40
C PHE A 125 -0.46 10.15 17.67
N PHE A 126 -1.73 9.77 17.61
CA PHE A 126 -2.53 9.43 18.77
C PHE A 126 -2.86 7.94 18.73
N ALA A 127 -2.70 7.25 19.86
CA ALA A 127 -3.15 5.88 20.04
C ALA A 127 -3.92 5.72 21.36
N GLU A 128 -4.95 4.89 21.35
CA GLU A 128 -5.82 4.63 22.50
C GLU A 128 -6.00 3.12 22.69
N TYR A 129 -5.78 2.66 23.91
CA TYR A 129 -6.00 1.30 24.37
C TYR A 129 -7.14 1.29 25.40
N LYS A 130 -8.00 0.27 25.34
CA LYS A 130 -9.10 0.12 26.30
C LYS A 130 -8.62 -0.53 27.60
N ASP A 131 -8.07 -1.74 27.50
CA ASP A 131 -7.62 -2.57 28.63
C ASP A 131 -6.24 -3.17 28.29
N LYS A 132 -5.42 -3.49 29.32
CA LYS A 132 -4.06 -4.08 29.16
C LYS A 132 -3.18 -3.31 28.19
N SER A 133 -3.09 -2.00 28.41
CA SER A 133 -2.27 -1.11 27.58
C SER A 133 -0.79 -1.51 27.65
N PRO A 134 -0.10 -1.65 26.51
CA PRO A 134 1.34 -1.90 26.48
C PRO A 134 2.16 -0.60 26.53
N LEU A 135 1.50 0.55 26.74
CA LEU A 135 2.15 1.85 26.89
C LEU A 135 2.88 1.95 28.24
N PRO A 136 3.92 2.80 28.34
CA PRO A 136 4.62 3.07 29.58
C PRO A 136 3.68 3.57 30.69
N GLU A 137 4.03 3.24 31.93
CA GLU A 137 3.33 3.71 33.14
C GLU A 137 1.82 3.38 33.14
N GLU A 138 1.43 2.29 32.48
CA GLU A 138 0.03 1.82 32.39
C GLU A 138 -0.95 2.84 31.79
N ARG A 139 -0.43 3.84 31.05
CA ARG A 139 -1.26 4.84 30.38
C ARG A 139 -2.14 4.19 29.32
N THR A 140 -3.35 4.69 29.13
CA THR A 140 -4.27 4.18 28.10
C THR A 140 -4.20 4.96 26.78
N THR A 141 -3.53 6.11 26.78
CA THR A 141 -3.39 6.95 25.59
C THR A 141 -1.95 7.39 25.36
N TYR A 142 -1.61 7.52 24.09
CA TYR A 142 -0.32 8.01 23.63
C TYR A 142 -0.53 9.18 22.68
N LYS A 143 0.34 10.19 22.79
CA LYS A 143 0.43 11.30 21.84
C LYS A 143 1.90 11.67 21.65
N GLY A 144 2.46 11.37 20.48
CA GLY A 144 3.90 11.60 20.25
C GLY A 144 4.40 11.11 18.90
N CYS A 145 5.71 11.21 18.68
CA CYS A 145 6.35 10.78 17.44
C CYS A 145 6.78 9.32 17.56
N ILE A 146 6.28 8.47 16.66
CA ILE A 146 6.57 7.02 16.68
C ILE A 146 8.03 6.67 16.33
N PHE A 147 8.80 7.62 15.80
CA PHE A 147 10.20 7.41 15.41
C PHE A 147 11.21 7.94 16.43
N CYS A 148 10.87 9.03 17.14
CA CYS A 148 11.77 9.67 18.10
C CYS A 148 11.52 9.23 19.55
N ASP A 149 10.29 8.84 19.89
CA ASP A 149 9.95 8.45 21.26
C ASP A 149 10.39 7.01 21.54
N LYS A 150 11.48 6.89 22.30
CA LYS A 150 12.06 5.59 22.70
C LYS A 150 11.18 4.81 23.67
N SER A 151 10.25 5.47 24.37
CA SER A 151 9.41 4.82 25.38
C SER A 151 8.40 3.83 24.76
N ILE A 152 8.10 3.98 23.47
CA ILE A 152 7.16 3.12 22.72
C ILE A 152 7.84 2.30 21.63
N SER A 153 9.17 2.18 21.63
CA SER A 153 9.92 1.53 20.54
C SER A 153 9.52 0.06 20.33
N ASN A 154 9.06 -0.63 21.38
CA ASN A 154 8.52 -1.98 21.32
C ASN A 154 7.15 -2.08 20.61
N LEU A 155 6.45 -0.96 20.43
CA LEU A 155 5.15 -0.87 19.75
C LEU A 155 5.28 -0.50 18.28
N VAL A 156 6.50 -0.31 17.78
CA VAL A 156 6.80 0.11 16.40
C VAL A 156 7.80 -0.88 15.81
N ASN A 157 7.39 -1.61 14.79
CA ASN A 157 8.24 -2.61 14.13
C ASN A 157 8.54 -2.19 12.70
N LEU A 158 9.80 -1.79 12.49
CA LEU A 158 10.33 -1.29 11.22
C LEU A 158 10.93 -2.38 10.32
N ASN A 159 10.93 -3.65 10.73
CA ASN A 159 11.63 -4.72 10.01
C ASN A 159 11.15 -4.83 8.56
N HIS A 160 9.84 -4.72 8.34
CA HIS A 160 9.24 -4.80 7.00
C HIS A 160 9.30 -3.49 6.22
N ALA A 161 9.81 -2.41 6.82
CA ALA A 161 10.09 -1.18 6.10
C ALA A 161 11.25 -1.42 5.14
N TYR A 162 12.31 -2.07 5.61
CA TYR A 162 13.58 -2.24 4.90
C TYR A 162 13.71 -3.57 4.14
N ASN A 163 12.82 -4.52 4.39
CA ASN A 163 12.82 -5.79 3.65
C ASN A 163 12.51 -5.54 2.17
N VAL A 164 13.53 -5.76 1.34
CA VAL A 164 13.40 -5.82 -0.11
C VAL A 164 12.92 -7.22 -0.44
N GLU A 165 11.64 -7.52 -0.27
CA GLU A 165 11.09 -8.68 -0.97
C GLU A 165 11.25 -8.41 -2.47
N GLN A 166 12.17 -9.16 -3.07
CA GLN A 166 12.40 -9.22 -4.52
C GLN A 166 11.05 -9.45 -5.21
N PRO A 167 10.76 -8.76 -6.33
CA PRO A 167 9.53 -9.01 -7.06
C PRO A 167 9.48 -10.49 -7.44
N ILE A 168 8.46 -11.18 -6.94
CA ILE A 168 8.12 -12.56 -7.31
C ILE A 168 8.17 -12.64 -8.83
N GLN A 169 9.04 -13.52 -9.32
CA GLN A 169 9.28 -13.78 -10.72
C GLN A 169 7.96 -13.76 -11.50
N ARG A 170 8.00 -12.93 -12.55
CA ARG A 170 7.04 -12.86 -13.66
C ARG A 170 6.27 -14.16 -13.79
N ARG A 171 4.94 -14.06 -13.75
CA ARG A 171 4.02 -15.07 -14.26
C ARG A 171 4.67 -15.71 -15.50
N HIS A 172 4.97 -17.01 -15.43
CA HIS A 172 5.13 -17.82 -16.62
C HIS A 172 3.81 -17.71 -17.39
N VAL A 173 3.72 -16.69 -18.23
CA VAL A 173 2.83 -16.72 -19.39
C VAL A 173 3.32 -17.93 -20.16
N ASN A 174 2.54 -19.01 -20.11
CA ASN A 174 2.70 -20.14 -21.00
C ASN A 174 2.50 -19.63 -22.44
N VAL A 175 3.56 -19.05 -23.01
CA VAL A 175 3.68 -18.83 -24.44
C VAL A 175 3.81 -20.22 -25.03
N ARG A 176 2.66 -20.76 -25.43
CA ARG A 176 2.54 -21.94 -26.29
C ARG A 176 3.44 -21.67 -27.51
N GLN A 177 4.66 -22.21 -27.48
CA GLN A 177 5.57 -22.17 -28.62
C GLN A 177 4.89 -22.90 -29.78
N LYS A 178 4.41 -22.14 -30.76
CA LYS A 178 4.21 -22.65 -32.12
C LYS A 178 5.59 -23.04 -32.65
N ARG A 179 5.95 -24.32 -32.54
CA ARG A 179 7.06 -24.90 -33.31
C ARG A 179 6.57 -25.23 -34.71
N SER A 180 6.70 -24.25 -35.60
CA SER A 180 6.90 -24.50 -37.02
C SER A 180 8.36 -24.91 -37.22
N SER A 181 8.61 -26.18 -37.57
CA SER A 181 9.89 -26.56 -38.18
C SER A 181 9.59 -27.50 -39.34
N GLY A 182 9.59 -26.92 -40.55
CA GLY A 182 9.65 -27.70 -41.78
C GLY A 182 11.00 -28.43 -41.88
N LYS A 183 10.97 -29.60 -42.51
CA LYS A 183 12.14 -30.24 -43.10
C LYS A 183 11.77 -30.72 -44.50
N SER A 184 12.66 -30.40 -45.42
CA SER A 184 12.54 -30.41 -46.87
C SER A 184 12.49 -31.80 -47.52
N VAL A 185 11.69 -31.86 -48.59
CA VAL A 185 11.97 -32.41 -49.94
C VAL A 185 12.60 -33.81 -50.06
N LYS A 186 11.86 -34.73 -50.73
CA LYS A 186 12.42 -35.60 -51.78
C LYS A 186 11.36 -35.93 -52.83
N SER A 187 11.58 -35.37 -54.02
CA SER A 187 10.90 -35.69 -55.27
C SER A 187 11.30 -37.07 -55.80
N ARG A 188 10.35 -37.81 -56.39
CA ARG A 188 10.55 -38.70 -57.56
C ARG A 188 9.19 -39.11 -58.13
N GLY A 189 8.91 -38.67 -59.35
CA GLY A 189 7.67 -38.98 -60.06
C GLY A 189 7.72 -40.27 -60.88
N ARG A 190 6.55 -40.69 -61.37
CA ARG A 190 6.36 -41.36 -62.66
C ARG A 190 4.86 -41.42 -63.02
N THR A 191 4.51 -40.85 -64.20
CA THR A 191 3.62 -41.36 -65.28
C THR A 191 2.32 -42.11 -64.91
N THR A 192 1.12 -41.93 -65.50
CA THR A 192 0.57 -41.33 -66.75
C THR A 192 -0.99 -41.48 -66.69
N PRO A 193 -1.80 -41.07 -67.69
CA PRO A 193 -3.11 -40.45 -67.47
C PRO A 193 -4.36 -41.28 -67.85
N LYS A 194 -5.53 -40.66 -67.59
CA LYS A 194 -6.86 -40.77 -68.26
C LYS A 194 -7.55 -42.15 -68.30
N ARG A 195 -8.71 -42.24 -67.65
CA ARG A 195 -10.02 -42.15 -68.31
C ARG A 195 -11.12 -41.84 -67.30
#